data_AF-A0A495IXU1-F1
#
_entry.id   AF-A0A495IXU1-F1
#
_cell.length_a   1.000
_cell.length_b   1.000
_cell.length_c   1.000
_cell.angle_alpha   90.00
_cell.angle_beta   90.00
_cell.angle_gamma   90.00
#
_symmetry.space_group_name_H-M   'P 1'
#
loop_
_entity.id
_entity.type
_entity.pdbx_description
1 polymer ?
#
loop_
_entity_poly.entity_id
_entity_poly.type
_entity_poly.pdbx_seq_one_letter_code
_entity_poly.pdbx_strand_id
1 'polypeptide(L)'
;MEEELLKKLHSFIIENNPDLLVQLYDNRMMAAYLEDKLKLAVPLITQLSDAGKPAAVIEEQCMNRLTADLRPSRFHYIREVLEDEFEPVYYRLVESGTLTYEIISLLEDCNLVFDDFGFSEDNENNRGLRRQIIRAISDYQERKE
;
A
#
# COMPACT_ATOMS: atom_id res chain seq x y z
N MET A 1 6.80 23.09 -4.41
CA MET A 1 6.90 21.76 -5.06
C MET A 1 6.97 20.69 -3.99
N GLU A 2 7.95 20.76 -3.09
CA GLU A 2 8.09 19.82 -1.96
C GLU A 2 6.82 19.65 -1.12
N GLU A 3 6.17 20.75 -0.71
CA GLU A 3 4.89 20.70 0.02
C GLU A 3 3.76 19.99 -0.76
N GLU A 4 3.72 20.16 -2.08
CA GLU A 4 2.72 19.48 -2.92
C GLU A 4 3.02 17.99 -3.06
N LEU A 5 4.29 17.60 -3.14
CA LEU A 5 4.71 16.20 -3.12
C LEU A 5 4.37 15.53 -1.77
N LEU A 6 4.56 16.22 -0.64
CA LEU A 6 4.17 15.71 0.67
C LEU A 6 2.67 15.45 0.77
N LYS A 7 1.84 16.41 0.32
CA LYS A 7 0.38 16.24 0.27
C LYS A 7 -0.02 15.06 -0.60
N LYS A 8 0.57 14.94 -1.80
CA LYS A 8 0.29 13.83 -2.73
C LYS A 8 0.72 12.48 -2.17
N LEU A 9 1.89 12.40 -1.55
CA LEU A 9 2.36 11.18 -0.90
C LEU A 9 1.46 10.79 0.28
N HIS A 10 1.04 11.76 1.08
CA HIS A 10 0.11 11.52 2.19
C HIS A 10 -1.24 10.98 1.68
N SER A 11 -1.84 11.60 0.65
CA SER A 11 -3.07 11.11 0.03
C SER A 11 -2.89 9.72 -0.57
N PHE A 12 -1.76 9.47 -1.24
CA PHE A 12 -1.45 8.15 -1.80
C PHE A 12 -1.41 7.06 -0.72
N ILE A 13 -0.79 7.34 0.44
CA ILE A 13 -0.74 6.38 1.55
C ILE A 13 -2.13 6.12 2.12
N ILE A 14 -2.95 7.16 2.31
CA ILE A 14 -4.34 7.01 2.80
C ILE A 14 -5.14 6.07 1.89
N GLU A 15 -5.03 6.25 0.58
CA GLU A 15 -5.85 5.52 -0.40
C GLU A 15 -5.34 4.10 -0.65
N ASN A 16 -4.01 3.89 -0.58
CA ASN A 16 -3.39 2.66 -1.05
C ASN A 16 -2.75 1.82 0.04
N ASN A 17 -2.35 2.40 1.17
CA ASN A 17 -1.62 1.69 2.23
C ASN A 17 -2.20 2.10 3.60
N PRO A 18 -3.50 1.88 3.84
CA PRO A 18 -4.14 2.24 5.11
C PRO A 18 -3.58 1.44 6.30
N ASP A 19 -3.01 0.25 6.05
CA ASP A 19 -2.23 -0.52 7.02
C ASP A 19 -0.98 0.24 7.49
N LEU A 20 -0.19 0.78 6.56
CA LEU A 20 0.94 1.64 6.89
C LEU A 20 0.49 2.91 7.59
N LEU A 21 -0.64 3.50 7.18
CA LEU A 21 -1.21 4.69 7.80
C LEU A 21 -1.46 4.45 9.30
N VAL A 22 -2.13 3.35 9.66
CA VAL A 22 -2.42 2.99 11.06
C VAL A 22 -1.13 2.85 11.86
N GLN A 23 -0.15 2.10 11.33
CA GLN A 23 1.15 1.93 11.98
C GLN A 23 1.87 3.27 12.22
N LEU A 24 1.83 4.19 11.25
CA LEU A 24 2.50 5.48 11.37
C LEU A 24 1.79 6.43 12.35
N TYR A 25 0.46 6.38 12.44
CA TYR A 25 -0.31 7.16 13.42
C TYR A 25 -0.09 6.68 14.84
N ASP A 26 -0.15 5.37 15.07
CA ASP A 26 0.05 4.78 16.39
C ASP A 26 1.42 5.13 16.98
N ASN A 27 2.44 5.16 16.10
CA ASN A 27 3.80 5.53 16.47
C ASN A 27 4.08 7.04 16.46
N ARG A 28 3.10 7.88 16.04
CA ARG A 28 3.27 9.34 15.83
C ARG A 28 4.39 9.70 14.85
N MET A 29 4.66 8.83 13.88
CA MET A 29 5.78 8.92 12.95
C MET A 29 5.40 9.44 11.57
N MET A 30 4.12 9.74 11.29
CA MET A 30 3.66 10.11 9.94
C MET A 30 4.43 11.31 9.35
N ALA A 31 4.60 12.39 10.11
CA ALA A 31 5.32 13.57 9.65
C ALA A 31 6.79 13.24 9.33
N ALA A 32 7.47 12.54 10.24
CA ALA A 32 8.87 12.14 10.07
C ALA A 32 9.06 11.22 8.85
N TYR A 33 8.16 10.25 8.66
CA TYR A 33 8.17 9.33 7.53
C TYR A 33 8.07 10.06 6.19
N LEU A 34 7.12 11.01 6.06
CA LEU A 34 6.94 11.79 4.85
C LEU A 34 8.15 12.69 4.56
N GLU A 35 8.70 13.34 5.59
CA GLU A 35 9.90 14.16 5.45
C GLU A 35 11.12 13.33 5.01
N ASP A 36 11.32 12.16 5.60
CA ASP A 36 12.44 11.28 5.23
C ASP A 36 12.29 10.74 3.81
N LYS A 37 11.07 10.36 3.39
CA LYS A 37 10.78 10.03 1.99
C LYS A 37 11.10 11.18 1.05
N LEU A 38 10.66 12.41 1.38
CA LEU A 38 10.90 13.59 0.56
C LEU A 38 12.40 13.88 0.40
N LYS A 39 13.21 13.72 1.46
CA LYS A 39 14.67 13.90 1.40
C LYS A 39 15.32 13.01 0.34
N LEU A 40 14.78 11.80 0.10
CA LEU A 40 15.25 10.89 -0.94
C LEU A 40 14.88 11.33 -2.37
N ALA A 41 13.92 12.24 -2.51
CA ALA A 41 13.49 12.81 -3.79
C ALA A 41 14.16 14.17 -4.10
N VAL A 42 14.65 14.90 -3.10
CA VAL A 42 15.32 16.21 -3.29
C VAL A 42 16.41 16.18 -4.38
N PRO A 43 17.34 15.20 -4.41
CA PRO A 43 18.35 15.15 -5.48
C PRO A 43 17.75 15.04 -6.89
N LEU A 44 16.63 14.31 -7.02
CA LEU A 44 15.92 14.14 -8.29
C LEU A 44 15.22 15.44 -8.70
N ILE A 45 14.62 16.17 -7.74
CA ILE A 45 14.00 17.48 -7.99
C ILE A 45 15.04 18.45 -8.56
N THR A 46 16.21 18.56 -7.92
CA THR A 46 17.30 19.43 -8.37
C THR A 46 17.77 19.05 -9.77
N GLN A 47 18.07 17.75 -9.99
CA GLN A 47 18.54 17.25 -11.27
C GLN A 47 17.57 17.57 -12.43
N LEU A 48 16.27 17.35 -12.23
CA LEU A 48 15.27 17.59 -13.28
C LEU A 48 14.99 19.08 -13.49
N SER A 49 15.06 19.89 -12.42
CA SER A 49 14.93 21.34 -12.51
C SER A 49 16.09 21.96 -13.30
N ASP A 50 17.33 21.54 -13.02
CA ASP A 50 18.53 21.99 -13.73
C ASP A 50 18.52 21.57 -15.21
N ALA A 51 17.89 20.43 -15.51
CA ALA A 51 17.66 19.97 -16.88
C ALA A 51 16.50 20.71 -17.59
N GLY A 52 15.90 21.73 -16.96
CA GLY A 52 14.82 22.54 -17.54
C GLY A 52 13.51 21.77 -17.75
N LYS A 53 13.27 20.70 -16.98
CA LYS A 53 12.04 19.91 -17.12
C LYS A 53 10.82 20.69 -16.60
N PRO A 54 9.64 20.55 -17.24
CA PRO A 54 8.41 21.14 -16.73
C PRO A 54 8.06 20.60 -15.34
N ALA A 55 7.48 21.45 -14.48
CA ALA A 55 7.14 21.10 -13.10
C ALA A 55 6.26 19.84 -12.98
N ALA A 56 5.30 19.65 -13.89
CA ALA A 56 4.44 18.46 -13.93
C ALA A 56 5.24 17.16 -14.15
N VAL A 57 6.27 17.19 -15.00
CA VAL A 57 7.14 16.04 -15.27
C VAL A 57 8.03 15.74 -14.06
N ILE A 58 8.54 16.79 -13.40
CA ILE A 58 9.33 16.63 -12.17
C ILE A 58 8.49 15.95 -11.09
N GLU A 59 7.26 16.45 -10.90
CA GLU A 59 6.34 15.94 -9.91
C GLU A 59 5.98 14.47 -10.14
N GLU A 60 5.62 14.10 -11.37
CA GLU A 60 5.30 12.72 -11.75
C GLU A 60 6.47 11.77 -11.46
N GLN A 61 7.69 12.14 -11.87
CA GLN A 61 8.87 11.30 -11.63
C GLN A 61 9.22 11.20 -10.14
N CYS A 62 9.05 12.29 -9.38
CA CYS A 62 9.25 12.26 -7.94
C CYS A 62 8.22 11.37 -7.26
N MET A 63 6.94 11.47 -7.63
CA MET A 63 5.89 10.60 -7.08
C MET A 63 6.16 9.13 -7.40
N ASN A 64 6.54 8.81 -8.64
CA ASN A 64 6.91 7.44 -9.03
C ASN A 64 8.02 6.87 -8.15
N ARG A 65 9.03 7.68 -7.81
CA ARG A 65 10.14 7.29 -6.92
C ARG A 65 9.68 7.18 -5.46
N LEU A 66 8.86 8.11 -4.97
CA LEU A 66 8.41 8.16 -3.58
C LEU A 66 7.48 6.98 -3.22
N THR A 67 6.72 6.47 -4.19
CA THR A 67 5.75 5.39 -4.00
C THR A 67 6.22 4.04 -4.53
N ALA A 68 7.46 3.94 -5.03
CA ALA A 68 7.95 2.72 -5.69
C ALA A 68 7.91 1.48 -4.77
N ASP A 69 8.27 1.64 -3.51
CA ASP A 69 8.27 0.56 -2.50
C ASP A 69 6.90 0.36 -1.82
N LEU A 70 5.93 1.23 -2.13
CA LEU A 70 4.55 1.13 -1.66
C LEU A 70 3.63 0.47 -2.71
N ARG A 71 4.23 -0.04 -3.80
CA ARG A 71 3.52 -0.68 -4.92
C ARG A 71 4.10 -2.06 -5.18
N PRO A 72 3.23 -3.06 -5.46
CA PRO A 72 1.78 -2.99 -5.42
C PRO A 72 1.28 -2.99 -3.98
N SER A 73 0.08 -2.48 -3.77
CA SER A 73 -0.52 -2.41 -2.43
C SER A 73 -0.96 -3.80 -1.98
N ARG A 74 -0.38 -4.29 -0.87
CA ARG A 74 -0.84 -5.52 -0.21
C ARG A 74 -2.29 -5.40 0.24
N PHE A 75 -2.70 -4.22 0.73
CA PHE A 75 -4.07 -3.94 1.12
C PHE A 75 -5.06 -4.14 -0.05
N HIS A 76 -4.79 -3.52 -1.20
CA HIS A 76 -5.64 -3.67 -2.38
C HIS A 76 -5.64 -5.11 -2.89
N TYR A 77 -4.51 -5.80 -2.82
CA TYR A 77 -4.44 -7.22 -3.19
C TYR A 77 -5.35 -8.09 -2.34
N ILE A 78 -5.31 -7.95 -1.00
CA ILE A 78 -6.21 -8.70 -0.11
C ILE A 78 -7.67 -8.32 -0.38
N ARG A 79 -7.96 -7.04 -0.63
CA ARG A 79 -9.31 -6.60 -0.99
C ARG A 79 -9.82 -7.31 -2.24
N GLU A 80 -9.00 -7.38 -3.28
CA GLU A 80 -9.33 -8.06 -4.54
C GLU A 80 -9.55 -9.55 -4.31
N VAL A 81 -8.67 -10.23 -3.57
CA VAL A 81 -8.86 -11.66 -3.25
C VAL A 81 -10.15 -11.90 -2.45
N LEU A 82 -10.48 -11.02 -1.51
CA LEU A 82 -11.75 -11.10 -0.77
C LEU A 82 -12.95 -10.94 -1.69
N GLU A 83 -12.92 -9.97 -2.59
CA GLU A 83 -14.00 -9.72 -3.54
C GLU A 83 -14.19 -10.90 -4.50
N ASP A 84 -13.10 -11.44 -5.05
CA ASP A 84 -13.15 -12.52 -6.05
C ASP A 84 -13.45 -13.90 -5.47
N GLU A 85 -12.83 -14.25 -4.33
CA GLU A 85 -12.80 -15.63 -3.81
C GLU A 85 -13.68 -15.80 -2.56
N PHE A 86 -13.99 -14.70 -1.87
CA PHE A 86 -14.76 -14.69 -0.62
C PHE A 86 -15.90 -13.66 -0.69
N GLU A 87 -16.54 -13.53 -1.86
CA GLU A 87 -17.57 -12.52 -2.17
C GLU A 87 -18.63 -12.33 -1.06
N PRO A 88 -19.22 -13.38 -0.44
CA PRO A 88 -20.20 -13.20 0.62
C PRO A 88 -19.62 -12.58 1.91
N VAL A 89 -18.34 -12.81 2.20
CA VAL A 89 -17.63 -12.17 3.31
C VAL A 89 -17.35 -10.73 2.94
N TYR A 90 -16.82 -10.47 1.75
CA TYR A 90 -16.54 -9.12 1.27
C TYR A 90 -17.74 -8.19 1.37
N TYR A 91 -18.90 -8.57 0.81
CA TYR A 91 -20.09 -7.71 0.86
C TYR A 91 -20.62 -7.50 2.28
N ARG A 92 -20.53 -8.51 3.16
CA ARG A 92 -20.89 -8.36 4.58
C ARG A 92 -20.01 -7.32 5.29
N LEU A 93 -18.71 -7.31 4.98
CA LEU A 93 -17.77 -6.33 5.53
C LEU A 93 -18.00 -4.93 4.97
N VAL A 94 -18.36 -4.82 3.69
CA VAL A 94 -18.76 -3.55 3.07
C VAL A 94 -20.01 -2.99 3.73
N GLU A 95 -21.07 -3.80 3.85
CA GLU A 95 -22.36 -3.40 4.44
C GLU A 95 -22.23 -2.97 5.91
N SER A 96 -21.34 -3.63 6.66
CA SER A 96 -21.07 -3.28 8.05
C SER A 96 -20.07 -2.13 8.22
N GLY A 97 -19.40 -1.68 7.14
CA GLY A 97 -18.41 -0.61 7.19
C GLY A 97 -17.08 -1.01 7.86
N THR A 98 -16.79 -2.30 7.99
CA THR A 98 -15.61 -2.83 8.69
C THR A 98 -14.52 -3.35 7.77
N LEU A 99 -14.75 -3.36 6.45
CA LEU A 99 -13.83 -3.91 5.44
C LEU A 99 -12.38 -3.47 5.62
N THR A 100 -12.12 -2.16 5.77
CA THR A 100 -10.75 -1.65 5.91
C THR A 100 -10.05 -2.22 7.13
N TYR A 101 -10.73 -2.27 8.29
CA TYR A 101 -10.15 -2.81 9.52
C TYR A 101 -9.87 -4.30 9.39
N GLU A 102 -10.80 -5.05 8.81
CA GLU A 102 -10.64 -6.50 8.63
C GLU A 102 -9.51 -6.84 7.67
N ILE A 103 -9.32 -6.07 6.59
CA ILE A 103 -8.17 -6.25 5.70
C ILE A 103 -6.87 -5.96 6.45
N ILE A 104 -6.81 -4.90 7.27
CA ILE A 104 -5.61 -4.58 8.06
C ILE A 104 -5.29 -5.73 9.02
N SER A 105 -6.29 -6.32 9.67
CA SER A 105 -6.09 -7.51 10.52
C SER A 105 -5.63 -8.72 9.72
N LEU A 106 -6.22 -8.99 8.55
CA LEU A 106 -5.81 -10.07 7.65
C LEU A 106 -4.37 -9.93 7.14
N LEU A 107 -3.90 -8.69 6.95
CA LEU A 107 -2.54 -8.43 6.52
C LEU A 107 -1.52 -8.92 7.55
N GLU A 108 -1.84 -8.90 8.84
CA GLU A 108 -0.95 -9.44 9.88
C GLU A 108 -0.66 -10.93 9.65
N ASP A 109 -1.67 -11.71 9.25
CA ASP A 109 -1.54 -13.14 8.95
C ASP A 109 -0.94 -13.40 7.56
N CYS A 110 -1.11 -12.47 6.61
CA CYS A 110 -0.63 -12.62 5.24
C CYS A 110 0.78 -12.08 5.00
N ASN A 111 1.33 -11.26 5.92
CA ASN A 111 2.61 -10.58 5.73
C ASN A 111 3.76 -11.55 5.46
N LEU A 112 3.84 -12.66 6.19
CA LEU A 112 4.87 -13.68 5.96
C LEU A 112 4.79 -14.28 4.55
N VAL A 113 3.58 -14.49 4.04
CA VAL A 113 3.37 -14.99 2.67
C VAL A 113 3.83 -13.95 1.64
N PHE A 114 3.48 -12.68 1.82
CA PHE A 114 3.96 -11.62 0.92
C PHE A 114 5.48 -11.48 0.95
N ASP A 115 6.09 -11.59 2.12
CA ASP A 115 7.54 -11.47 2.31
C ASP A 115 8.29 -12.66 1.70
N ASP A 116 7.81 -13.89 1.91
CA ASP A 116 8.39 -15.11 1.33
C ASP A 116 8.39 -15.11 -0.20
N PHE A 117 7.36 -14.52 -0.81
CA PHE A 117 7.25 -14.39 -2.27
C PHE A 117 7.95 -13.13 -2.80
N GLY A 118 8.37 -12.21 -1.94
CA GLY A 118 8.91 -10.90 -2.33
C GLY A 118 7.91 -10.11 -3.17
N PHE A 119 6.70 -9.89 -2.65
CA PHE A 119 5.59 -9.25 -3.37
C PHE A 119 5.99 -7.93 -4.05
N SER A 120 5.75 -7.84 -5.35
CA SER A 120 6.14 -6.73 -6.23
C SER A 120 5.28 -6.67 -7.50
N GLU A 121 5.37 -5.59 -8.27
CA GLU A 121 4.57 -5.40 -9.50
C GLU A 121 4.86 -6.52 -10.52
N ASP A 122 6.07 -7.09 -10.48
CA ASP A 122 6.48 -8.19 -11.36
C ASP A 122 5.81 -9.53 -11.03
N ASN A 123 5.38 -9.73 -9.78
CA ASN A 123 4.90 -11.03 -9.30
C ASN A 123 3.51 -11.02 -8.64
N GLU A 124 2.80 -9.89 -8.69
CA GLU A 124 1.44 -9.79 -8.13
C GLU A 124 0.47 -10.83 -8.71
N ASN A 125 0.64 -11.18 -9.99
CA ASN A 125 -0.15 -12.18 -10.70
C ASN A 125 0.33 -13.63 -10.47
N ASN A 126 1.24 -13.86 -9.53
CA ASN A 126 1.77 -15.19 -9.23
C ASN A 126 0.67 -16.09 -8.64
N ARG A 127 0.30 -17.16 -9.37
CA ARG A 127 -0.74 -18.11 -8.93
C ARG A 127 -0.40 -18.83 -7.63
N GLY A 128 0.88 -19.03 -7.34
CA GLY A 128 1.36 -19.62 -6.08
C GLY A 128 1.11 -18.70 -4.90
N LEU A 129 1.46 -17.42 -5.04
CA LEU A 129 1.14 -16.37 -4.07
C LEU A 129 -0.37 -16.34 -3.81
N ARG A 130 -1.18 -16.20 -4.87
CA ARG A 130 -2.64 -16.10 -4.74
C ARG A 130 -3.24 -17.26 -3.97
N ARG A 131 -2.82 -18.50 -4.26
CA ARG A 131 -3.30 -19.69 -3.53
C ARG A 131 -2.93 -19.66 -2.04
N GLN A 132 -1.73 -19.20 -1.69
CA GLN A 132 -1.29 -19.12 -0.30
C GLN A 132 -2.03 -18.02 0.47
N ILE A 133 -2.30 -16.89 -0.19
CA ILE A 133 -3.14 -15.83 0.37
C ILE A 133 -4.57 -16.30 0.59
N ILE A 134 -5.19 -16.96 -0.39
CA ILE A 134 -6.53 -17.56 -0.23
C ILE A 134 -6.56 -18.48 0.99
N ARG A 135 -5.56 -19.36 1.12
CA ARG A 135 -5.46 -20.25 2.27
C ARG A 135 -5.34 -19.49 3.60
N ALA A 136 -4.49 -18.47 3.66
CA ALA A 136 -4.32 -17.67 4.88
C ALA A 136 -5.63 -16.96 5.28
N ILE A 137 -6.38 -16.44 4.31
CA ILE A 137 -7.70 -15.83 4.53
C ILE A 137 -8.70 -16.88 5.03
N SER A 138 -8.76 -18.06 4.40
CA SER A 138 -9.62 -19.17 4.87
C SER A 138 -9.32 -19.54 6.32
N ASP A 139 -8.04 -19.75 6.65
CA ASP A 139 -7.59 -20.09 8.00
C ASP A 139 -7.96 -18.99 9.01
N TYR A 140 -7.95 -17.70 8.61
CA TYR A 140 -8.38 -16.59 9.45
C TYR A 140 -9.89 -16.60 9.73
N GLN A 141 -10.71 -16.83 8.71
CA GLN A 141 -12.17 -16.91 8.87
C GLN A 141 -12.55 -18.05 9.82
N GLU A 142 -11.92 -19.22 9.68
CA GLU A 142 -12.14 -20.37 10.58
C GLU A 142 -11.76 -20.07 12.05
N ARG A 143 -10.76 -19.21 12.29
CA ARG A 143 -10.40 -18.80 13.66
C ARG A 143 -11.40 -17.85 14.32
N LYS A 144 -12.22 -17.16 13.53
CA LYS A 144 -13.21 -16.19 14.01
C LYS A 144 -14.59 -16.80 14.30
N GLU A 145 -14.86 -18.00 13.80
CA GLU A 145 -16.08 -18.77 14.08
C GLU A 145 -16.00 -19.51 15.42
#